data_AF-A0A9P7CJF5-F1
#
_entry.id   AF-A0A9P7CJF5-F1
#
_cell.length_a   1.000
_cell.length_b   1.000
_cell.length_c   1.000
_cell.angle_alpha   90.00
_cell.angle_beta   90.00
_cell.angle_gamma   90.00
#
_symmetry.space_group_name_H-M   'P 1'
#
loop_
_entity.id
_entity.type
_entity.pdbx_description
1 polymer ?
#
loop_
_entity_poly.entity_id
_entity_poly.type
_entity_poly.pdbx_seq_one_letter_code
_entity_poly.pdbx_strand_id
1 'polypeptide(L)'
;MSDVHSDLPTLDQVLSRKTLPPVCLYNFYIVMRDRLKMEEVLDFYLDLQHHELLWKKYVKAMHRTGHLSETDLSEGFQSPRLLSRLSQQPPTLDEKIPSRKDLSDSAQRLILRYLVPSATKEVTQLPIELRKMLCKELEKEENARDDPLLFAEAKNYVFEYMQRFAYPKFLRLKVWGNVTLYQQMGRLVLGLVSLFAALTTSLSFIFLGYPQWGTRFWILLPFWIGIYNLLTFFTGLDPLWVLLFNKSETTTFKFNSIKQPQVKRILISRSIWLLIIGIIISIICTIIFCAIPPHRL
;
A
#
# COMPACT_ATOMS: atom_id res chain seq x y z
N MET A 1 -24.29 4.83 -13.85
CA MET A 1 -22.89 4.42 -13.61
C MET A 1 -22.58 4.84 -12.18
N SER A 2 -22.88 3.99 -11.20
CA SER A 2 -22.63 4.31 -9.77
C SER A 2 -21.13 4.45 -9.56
N ASP A 3 -20.73 5.48 -8.82
CA ASP A 3 -19.34 5.84 -8.56
C ASP A 3 -18.53 4.63 -8.09
N VAL A 4 -17.70 4.06 -8.96
CA VAL A 4 -16.78 2.97 -8.62
C VAL A 4 -15.80 3.41 -7.51
N HIS A 5 -15.67 4.73 -7.29
CA HIS A 5 -14.86 5.35 -6.25
C HIS A 5 -15.53 5.42 -4.87
N SER A 6 -16.87 5.42 -4.76
CA SER A 6 -17.55 5.57 -3.46
C SER A 6 -17.42 4.31 -2.58
N ASP A 7 -17.06 3.19 -3.18
CA ASP A 7 -16.92 1.90 -2.49
C ASP A 7 -15.48 1.56 -2.08
N LEU A 8 -14.45 2.26 -2.57
CA LEU A 8 -13.06 1.86 -2.25
C LEU A 8 -12.75 2.10 -0.76
N PRO A 9 -11.91 1.24 -0.13
CA PRO A 9 -11.53 1.44 1.26
C PRO A 9 -10.90 2.81 1.48
N THR A 10 -11.04 3.37 2.67
CA THR A 10 -10.34 4.61 3.07
C THR A 10 -8.99 4.31 3.68
N LEU A 11 -8.09 5.30 3.71
CA LEU A 11 -6.80 5.16 4.40
C LEU A 11 -7.00 4.79 5.89
N ASP A 12 -7.98 5.41 6.55
CA ASP A 12 -8.32 5.09 7.94
C ASP A 12 -8.70 3.61 8.12
N GLN A 13 -9.51 3.04 7.21
CA GLN A 13 -9.84 1.61 7.24
C GLN A 13 -8.62 0.71 7.04
N VAL A 14 -7.64 1.15 6.22
CA VAL A 14 -6.36 0.44 6.05
C VAL A 14 -5.53 0.49 7.32
N LEU A 15 -5.34 1.67 7.91
CA LEU A 15 -4.53 1.87 9.12
C LEU A 15 -5.15 1.20 10.35
N SER A 16 -6.48 1.18 10.45
CA SER A 16 -7.24 0.49 11.50
C SER A 16 -7.39 -1.01 11.28
N ARG A 17 -6.74 -1.59 10.26
CA ARG A 17 -6.76 -3.03 9.94
C ARG A 17 -8.16 -3.60 9.66
N LYS A 18 -9.07 -2.77 9.12
CA LYS A 18 -10.45 -3.17 8.73
C LYS A 18 -10.53 -3.68 7.28
N THR A 19 -9.40 -3.86 6.62
CA THR A 19 -9.31 -4.17 5.18
C THR A 19 -8.54 -5.47 4.93
N LEU A 20 -8.81 -6.11 3.79
CA LEU A 20 -8.22 -7.38 3.41
C LEU A 20 -7.22 -7.23 2.24
N PRO A 21 -6.30 -8.20 2.05
CA PRO A 21 -5.41 -8.19 0.89
C PRO A 21 -6.19 -8.10 -0.44
N PRO A 22 -5.68 -7.34 -1.45
CA PRO A 22 -4.35 -6.71 -1.49
C PRO A 22 -4.29 -5.27 -0.93
N VAL A 23 -5.39 -4.73 -0.38
CA VAL A 23 -5.48 -3.35 0.12
C VAL A 23 -5.47 -3.35 1.66
N CYS A 24 -4.47 -3.98 2.27
CA CYS A 24 -4.33 -4.07 3.73
C CYS A 24 -3.08 -3.33 4.24
N LEU A 25 -3.01 -3.09 5.56
CA LEU A 25 -1.88 -2.37 6.19
C LEU A 25 -0.52 -2.95 5.83
N TYR A 26 -0.38 -4.28 5.83
CA TYR A 26 0.87 -4.94 5.47
C TYR A 26 1.33 -4.58 4.05
N ASN A 27 0.41 -4.58 3.08
CA ASN A 27 0.72 -4.22 1.71
C ASN A 27 0.96 -2.72 1.54
N PHE A 28 0.27 -1.90 2.32
CA PHE A 28 0.52 -0.46 2.37
C PHE A 28 1.93 -0.16 2.86
N TYR A 29 2.37 -0.84 3.94
CA TYR A 29 3.73 -0.76 4.46
C TYR A 29 4.79 -1.13 3.41
N ILE A 30 4.59 -2.25 2.70
CA ILE A 30 5.50 -2.65 1.61
C ILE A 30 5.60 -1.56 0.54
N VAL A 31 4.48 -0.94 0.15
CA VAL A 31 4.51 0.13 -0.87
C VAL A 31 5.20 1.39 -0.35
N MET A 32 4.94 1.79 0.90
CA MET A 32 5.62 2.91 1.55
C MET A 32 7.14 2.72 1.57
N ARG A 33 7.60 1.51 1.93
CA ARG A 33 9.03 1.17 2.03
C ARG A 33 9.72 0.97 0.69
N ASP A 34 9.13 0.13 -0.18
CA ASP A 34 9.83 -0.33 -1.38
C ASP A 34 9.65 0.62 -2.55
N ARG A 35 8.51 1.32 -2.63
CA ARG A 35 8.16 2.17 -3.78
C ARG A 35 8.24 3.66 -3.48
N LEU A 36 7.77 4.08 -2.31
CA LEU A 36 7.68 5.50 -1.98
C LEU A 36 8.86 6.02 -1.16
N LYS A 37 9.65 5.12 -0.55
CA LYS A 37 10.84 5.46 0.26
C LYS A 37 10.51 6.47 1.36
N MET A 38 9.41 6.19 2.06
CA MET A 38 8.89 7.03 3.13
C MET A 38 8.27 6.18 4.25
N GLU A 39 8.85 5.01 4.54
CA GLU A 39 8.37 4.13 5.61
C GLU A 39 8.34 4.81 6.98
N GLU A 40 9.24 5.76 7.22
CA GLU A 40 9.37 6.52 8.46
C GLU A 40 8.09 7.29 8.81
N VAL A 41 7.37 7.77 7.79
CA VAL A 41 6.09 8.48 7.95
C VAL A 41 5.00 7.54 8.49
N LEU A 42 4.92 6.33 7.95
CA LEU A 42 3.96 5.33 8.42
C LEU A 42 4.35 4.78 9.79
N ASP A 43 5.63 4.51 10.00
CA ASP A 43 6.16 4.05 11.28
C ASP A 43 5.87 5.07 12.39
N PHE A 44 6.11 6.35 12.14
CA PHE A 44 5.79 7.42 13.07
C PHE A 44 4.31 7.47 13.40
N TYR A 45 3.43 7.39 12.39
CA TYR A 45 1.98 7.36 12.63
C TYR A 45 1.55 6.16 13.50
N LEU A 46 2.08 4.97 13.23
CA LEU A 46 1.76 3.76 13.99
C LEU A 46 2.32 3.81 15.41
N ASP A 47 3.51 4.36 15.62
CA ASP A 47 4.10 4.55 16.94
C ASP A 47 3.32 5.61 17.75
N LEU A 48 2.82 6.68 17.10
CA LEU A 48 1.90 7.64 17.72
C LEU A 48 0.59 6.99 18.15
N GLN A 49 0.00 6.14 17.30
CA GLN A 49 -1.18 5.36 17.68
C GLN A 49 -0.90 4.42 18.85
N HIS A 50 0.29 3.80 18.88
CA HIS A 50 0.70 2.94 19.98
C HIS A 50 0.82 3.71 21.29
N HIS A 51 1.46 4.87 21.26
CA HIS A 51 1.59 5.76 22.42
C HIS A 51 0.22 6.20 22.95
N GLU A 52 -0.73 6.56 22.08
CA GLU A 52 -2.11 6.87 22.48
C GLU A 52 -2.82 5.68 23.15
N LEU A 53 -2.59 4.44 22.68
CA LEU A 53 -3.13 3.24 23.30
C LEU A 53 -2.50 2.97 24.67
N LEU A 54 -1.20 3.22 24.84
CA LEU A 54 -0.53 3.14 26.14
C LEU A 54 -1.15 4.14 27.12
N TRP A 55 -1.34 5.39 26.69
CA TRP A 55 -1.99 6.43 27.49
C TRP A 55 -3.41 6.04 27.91
N LYS A 56 -4.23 5.57 26.98
CA LYS A 56 -5.60 5.12 27.27
C LYS A 56 -5.64 3.99 28.30
N LYS A 57 -4.69 3.06 28.25
CA LYS A 57 -4.56 1.99 29.26
C LYS A 57 -4.19 2.54 30.62
N TYR A 58 -3.24 3.47 30.68
CA TYR A 58 -2.83 4.13 31.92
C TYR A 58 -3.98 4.89 32.58
N VAL A 59 -4.64 5.77 31.84
CA VAL A 59 -5.79 6.56 32.34
C VAL A 59 -6.90 5.64 32.84
N LYS A 60 -7.22 4.57 32.11
CA LYS A 60 -8.22 3.59 32.52
C LYS A 60 -7.83 2.88 33.83
N ALA A 61 -6.55 2.61 34.04
CA ALA A 61 -6.05 2.03 35.28
C ALA A 61 -6.16 3.03 36.45
N MET A 62 -5.75 4.28 36.23
CA MET A 62 -5.86 5.35 37.23
C MET A 62 -7.31 5.59 37.66
N HIS A 63 -8.25 5.59 36.72
CA HIS A 63 -9.68 5.67 37.04
C HIS A 63 -10.18 4.47 37.86
N ARG A 64 -9.76 3.25 37.51
CA ARG A 64 -10.12 2.04 38.28
C ARG A 64 -9.59 2.07 39.72
N THR A 65 -8.44 2.68 39.94
CA THR A 65 -7.82 2.79 41.27
C THR A 65 -8.37 3.93 42.12
N GLY A 66 -9.33 4.70 41.61
CA GLY A 66 -9.91 5.86 42.31
C GLY A 66 -9.02 7.10 42.35
N HIS A 67 -7.86 7.09 41.66
CA HIS A 67 -6.97 8.26 41.55
C HIS A 67 -7.51 9.33 40.57
N LEU A 68 -8.50 8.98 39.75
CA LEU A 68 -9.24 9.90 38.87
C LEU A 68 -10.74 9.75 39.13
N SER A 69 -11.46 10.86 39.25
CA SER A 69 -12.93 10.87 39.34
C SER A 69 -13.60 10.93 37.95
N GLU A 70 -14.92 10.72 37.88
CA GLU A 70 -15.68 10.92 36.63
C GLU A 70 -15.72 12.40 36.20
N THR A 71 -15.70 13.34 37.17
CA THR A 71 -15.64 14.78 36.89
C THR A 71 -14.32 15.15 36.22
N ASP A 72 -13.22 14.53 36.67
CA ASP A 72 -11.89 14.68 36.11
C ASP A 72 -11.84 14.23 34.64
N LEU A 73 -12.47 13.10 34.30
CA LEU A 73 -12.53 12.66 32.89
C LEU A 73 -13.35 13.59 32.00
N SER A 74 -14.36 14.28 32.56
CA SER A 74 -15.23 15.21 31.82
C SER A 74 -14.58 16.56 31.52
N GLU A 75 -13.63 17.02 32.35
CA GLU A 75 -12.86 18.26 32.12
C GLU A 75 -11.83 18.12 30.99
N GLY A 76 -11.47 16.88 30.61
CA GLY A 76 -10.53 16.58 29.53
C GLY A 76 -9.06 16.77 29.92
N PHE A 77 -8.15 16.15 29.16
CA PHE A 77 -6.70 16.06 29.45
C PHE A 77 -5.93 17.40 29.40
N GLN A 78 -6.62 18.53 29.26
CA GLN A 78 -6.01 19.87 29.19
C GLN A 78 -5.86 20.53 30.55
N SER A 79 -6.52 20.03 31.60
CA SER A 79 -6.46 20.66 32.91
C SER A 79 -5.15 20.28 33.66
N PRO A 80 -4.35 21.27 34.11
CA PRO A 80 -3.08 21.03 34.81
C PRO A 80 -3.24 20.17 36.08
N ARG A 81 -4.43 20.25 36.71
CA ARG A 81 -4.79 19.47 37.90
C ARG A 81 -4.85 17.97 37.62
N LEU A 82 -5.37 17.57 36.46
CA LEU A 82 -5.42 16.16 36.06
C LEU A 82 -4.05 15.61 35.72
N LEU A 83 -3.24 16.40 35.01
CA LEU A 83 -1.85 16.02 34.71
C LEU A 83 -1.05 15.82 35.99
N SER A 84 -1.30 16.62 37.03
CA SER A 84 -0.66 16.46 38.34
C SER A 84 -1.14 15.24 39.14
N ARG A 85 -2.38 14.77 38.93
CA ARG A 85 -2.88 13.52 39.54
C ARG A 85 -2.39 12.29 38.78
N LEU A 86 -2.29 12.39 37.46
CA LEU A 86 -1.68 11.40 36.58
C LEU A 86 -0.16 11.30 36.79
N SER A 87 0.50 12.25 37.46
CA SER A 87 1.93 12.14 37.79
C SER A 87 2.19 11.33 39.07
N GLN A 88 1.17 11.08 39.90
CA GLN A 88 1.30 10.31 41.13
C GLN A 88 1.21 8.81 40.84
N GLN A 89 2.20 8.04 41.32
CA GLN A 89 2.28 6.61 41.08
C GLN A 89 1.28 5.86 41.98
N PRO A 90 0.35 5.04 41.41
CA PRO A 90 -0.59 4.28 42.22
C PRO A 90 0.15 3.16 42.99
N PRO A 91 -0.17 2.90 44.27
CA PRO A 91 0.40 1.80 45.01
C PRO A 91 -0.29 0.50 44.56
N THR A 92 0.48 -0.45 44.06
CA THR A 92 0.10 -1.84 43.73
C THR A 92 -0.86 -2.02 42.55
N LEU A 93 -0.32 -2.34 41.38
CA LEU A 93 -1.08 -2.78 40.21
C LEU A 93 -0.31 -3.87 39.43
N ASP A 94 -1.06 -4.82 38.87
CA ASP A 94 -0.55 -5.92 38.03
C ASP A 94 0.47 -5.46 36.98
N GLU A 95 1.44 -6.34 36.71
CA GLU A 95 2.62 -6.19 35.82
C GLU A 95 2.31 -5.73 34.37
N LYS A 96 1.03 -5.61 33.99
CA LYS A 96 0.58 -5.32 32.62
C LYS A 96 0.08 -3.89 32.40
N ILE A 97 0.08 -3.05 33.43
CA ILE A 97 -0.36 -1.65 33.35
C ILE A 97 0.87 -0.76 33.11
N PRO A 98 0.90 0.07 32.05
CA PRO A 98 2.04 0.95 31.77
C PRO A 98 2.21 1.95 32.91
N SER A 99 3.44 2.14 33.36
CA SER A 99 3.78 3.13 34.38
C SER A 99 3.85 4.54 33.76
N ARG A 100 3.83 5.56 34.61
CA ARG A 100 4.04 6.96 34.19
C ARG A 100 5.40 7.14 33.48
N LYS A 101 6.43 6.45 33.96
CA LYS A 101 7.76 6.43 33.36
C LYS A 101 7.72 5.84 31.94
N ASP A 102 6.97 4.76 31.73
CA ASP A 102 6.86 4.15 30.39
C ASP A 102 6.21 5.10 29.36
N LEU A 103 5.28 5.96 29.81
CA LEU A 103 4.64 6.98 28.96
C LEU A 103 5.63 8.08 28.58
N SER A 104 6.39 8.57 29.56
CA SER A 104 7.44 9.57 29.34
C SER A 104 8.53 9.02 28.41
N ASP A 105 9.04 7.82 28.68
CA ASP A 105 10.05 7.14 27.85
C ASP A 105 9.54 6.92 26.41
N SER A 106 8.25 6.62 26.25
CA SER A 106 7.60 6.46 24.94
C SER A 106 7.54 7.79 24.18
N ALA A 107 7.13 8.89 24.83
CA ALA A 107 7.09 10.22 24.24
C ALA A 107 8.50 10.72 23.86
N GLN A 108 9.48 10.55 24.75
CA GLN A 108 10.88 10.89 24.48
C GLN A 108 11.42 10.10 23.29
N ARG A 109 11.15 8.79 23.23
CA ARG A 109 11.56 7.93 22.10
C ARG A 109 10.95 8.38 20.78
N LEU A 110 9.68 8.78 20.77
CA LEU A 110 9.03 9.32 19.57
C LEU A 110 9.75 10.56 19.04
N ILE A 111 10.05 11.51 19.93
CA ILE A 111 10.76 12.75 19.57
C ILE A 111 12.17 12.44 19.07
N LEU A 112 12.95 11.68 19.85
CA LEU A 112 14.35 11.35 19.53
C LEU A 112 14.49 10.56 18.22
N ARG A 113 13.55 9.67 17.93
CA ARG A 113 13.63 8.78 16.76
C ARG A 113 13.16 9.45 15.47
N TYR A 114 12.13 10.29 15.54
CA TYR A 114 11.43 10.78 14.35
C TYR A 114 11.55 12.28 14.13
N LEU A 115 11.83 13.08 15.16
CA LEU A 115 11.76 14.55 15.10
C LEU A 115 13.12 15.24 15.24
N VAL A 116 14.09 14.57 15.86
CA VAL A 116 15.46 15.09 15.99
C VAL A 116 16.15 15.14 14.62
N PRO A 117 16.85 16.24 14.29
CA PRO A 117 17.61 16.35 13.06
C PRO A 117 18.65 15.24 12.91
N SER A 118 18.80 14.68 11.72
CA SER A 118 19.73 13.58 11.41
C SER A 118 19.42 12.26 12.13
N ALA A 119 18.23 12.10 12.71
CA ALA A 119 17.79 10.81 13.22
C ALA A 119 17.61 9.80 12.07
N THR A 120 17.90 8.52 12.34
CA THR A 120 17.81 7.46 11.32
C THR A 120 16.42 7.30 10.72
N LYS A 121 15.37 7.70 11.44
CA LYS A 121 13.98 7.72 10.97
C LYS A 121 13.39 9.14 11.01
N GLU A 122 14.21 10.16 10.80
CA GLU A 122 13.73 11.54 10.76
C GLU A 122 12.58 11.70 9.74
N VAL A 123 11.42 12.14 10.22
CA VAL A 123 10.25 12.45 9.40
C VAL A 123 10.43 13.85 8.83
N THR A 124 11.13 13.92 7.70
CA THR A 124 11.46 15.19 7.02
C THR A 124 10.24 15.87 6.40
N GLN A 125 9.15 15.13 6.20
CA GLN A 125 7.92 15.60 5.58
C GLN A 125 7.08 16.49 6.52
N LEU A 126 7.33 16.48 7.83
CA LEU A 126 6.66 17.34 8.80
C LEU A 126 7.17 18.80 8.72
N PRO A 127 6.33 19.81 8.98
CA PRO A 127 6.75 21.20 9.05
C PRO A 127 7.86 21.40 10.10
N ILE A 128 8.86 22.21 9.77
CA ILE A 128 10.04 22.42 10.62
C ILE A 128 9.64 23.06 11.94
N GLU A 129 8.67 23.97 11.91
CA GLU A 129 8.12 24.68 13.07
C GLU A 129 7.49 23.69 14.06
N LEU A 130 6.72 22.74 13.55
CA LEU A 130 6.07 21.70 14.36
C LEU A 130 7.11 20.75 14.99
N ARG A 131 8.13 20.36 14.23
CA ARG A 131 9.23 19.54 14.78
C ARG A 131 10.01 20.27 15.87
N LYS A 132 10.36 21.54 15.64
CA LYS A 132 11.06 22.38 16.63
C LYS A 132 10.23 22.56 17.90
N MET A 133 8.92 22.79 17.77
CA MET A 133 8.00 22.91 18.90
C MET A 133 7.99 21.62 19.74
N LEU A 134 7.84 20.46 19.11
CA LEU A 134 7.85 19.16 19.80
C LEU A 134 9.21 18.83 20.43
N CYS A 135 10.32 19.15 19.75
CA CYS A 135 11.66 18.99 20.32
C CYS A 135 11.89 19.90 21.53
N LYS A 136 11.35 21.12 21.53
CA LYS A 136 11.45 22.04 22.69
C LYS A 136 10.73 21.51 23.93
N GLU A 137 9.68 20.71 23.78
CA GLU A 137 9.04 20.05 24.93
C GLU A 137 9.95 19.03 25.63
N LEU A 138 10.92 18.45 24.90
CA LEU A 138 11.93 17.55 25.50
C LEU A 138 12.89 18.30 26.43
N GLU A 139 13.18 19.58 26.15
CA GLU A 139 14.11 20.41 26.93
C GLU A 139 13.56 20.77 28.33
N LYS A 140 12.26 20.63 28.56
CA LYS A 140 11.59 21.03 29.81
C LYS A 140 11.70 19.99 30.93
N GLU A 141 12.76 19.17 30.96
CA GLU A 141 13.03 17.99 31.80
C GLU A 141 12.09 17.73 33.01
N GLU A 142 11.83 18.70 33.89
CA GLU A 142 10.98 18.56 35.09
C GLU A 142 9.45 18.61 34.86
N ASN A 143 8.94 19.00 33.68
CA ASN A 143 7.51 19.06 33.35
C ASN A 143 7.21 18.75 31.87
N ALA A 144 8.00 17.86 31.26
CA ALA A 144 7.81 17.49 29.87
C ALA A 144 6.41 16.88 29.65
N ARG A 145 5.69 17.45 28.67
CA ARG A 145 4.37 16.99 28.28
C ARG A 145 4.49 15.68 27.50
N ASP A 146 3.67 14.69 27.82
CA ASP A 146 3.71 13.35 27.21
C ASP A 146 2.32 12.78 26.93
N ASP A 147 1.28 13.62 26.99
CA ASP A 147 -0.07 13.21 26.61
C ASP A 147 -0.26 13.18 25.09
N PRO A 148 -1.18 12.34 24.58
CA PRO A 148 -1.41 12.21 23.13
C PRO A 148 -1.82 13.49 22.42
N LEU A 149 -2.37 14.49 23.15
CA LEU A 149 -2.76 15.76 22.55
C LEU A 149 -1.55 16.59 22.13
N LEU A 150 -0.38 16.41 22.77
CA LEU A 150 0.88 17.00 22.31
C LEU A 150 1.17 16.65 20.84
N PHE A 151 0.95 15.38 20.46
CA PHE A 151 1.26 14.88 19.13
C PHE A 151 0.08 14.96 18.16
N ALA A 152 -1.07 15.52 18.55
CA ALA A 152 -2.29 15.49 17.75
C ALA A 152 -2.12 16.19 16.39
N GLU A 153 -1.45 17.34 16.38
CA GLU A 153 -1.18 18.09 15.15
C GLU A 153 -0.26 17.30 14.21
N ALA A 154 0.84 16.74 14.73
CA ALA A 154 1.77 15.93 13.96
C ALA A 154 1.11 14.66 13.41
N LYS A 155 0.27 14.01 14.21
CA LYS A 155 -0.50 12.82 13.81
C LYS A 155 -1.45 13.13 12.65
N ASN A 156 -2.20 14.22 12.75
CA ASN A 156 -3.14 14.65 11.71
C ASN A 156 -2.40 15.03 10.43
N TYR A 157 -1.32 15.80 10.54
CA TYR A 157 -0.50 16.19 9.40
C TYR A 157 0.03 14.96 8.65
N VAL A 158 0.60 14.00 9.36
CA VAL A 158 1.17 12.79 8.77
C VAL A 158 0.08 11.92 8.11
N PHE A 159 -1.10 11.84 8.73
CA PHE A 159 -2.25 11.16 8.14
C PHE A 159 -2.67 11.83 6.81
N GLU A 160 -2.85 13.15 6.81
CA GLU A 160 -3.20 13.92 5.61
C GLU A 160 -2.12 13.81 4.54
N TYR A 161 -0.84 13.85 4.93
CA TYR A 161 0.29 13.67 4.03
C TYR A 161 0.23 12.30 3.34
N MET A 162 0.04 11.22 4.11
CA MET A 162 -0.14 9.88 3.55
C MET A 162 -1.38 9.81 2.65
N GLN A 163 -2.50 10.40 3.07
CA GLN A 163 -3.74 10.41 2.30
C GLN A 163 -3.60 11.13 0.96
N ARG A 164 -2.83 12.22 0.92
CA ARG A 164 -2.62 13.03 -0.29
C ARG A 164 -1.58 12.42 -1.23
N PHE A 165 -0.45 11.96 -0.71
CA PHE A 165 0.71 11.61 -1.54
C PHE A 165 0.95 10.10 -1.72
N ALA A 166 0.60 9.29 -0.71
CA ALA A 166 0.88 7.86 -0.72
C ALA A 166 -0.35 7.02 -1.10
N TYR A 167 -1.51 7.34 -0.53
CA TYR A 167 -2.71 6.53 -0.66
C TYR A 167 -3.23 6.38 -2.11
N PRO A 168 -3.28 7.44 -2.94
CA PRO A 168 -3.72 7.30 -4.33
C PRO A 168 -2.79 6.40 -5.15
N LYS A 169 -1.47 6.48 -4.89
CA LYS A 169 -0.47 5.62 -5.54
C LYS A 169 -0.62 4.17 -5.09
N PHE A 170 -0.88 3.94 -3.80
CA PHE A 170 -1.16 2.61 -3.25
C PHE A 170 -2.38 1.98 -3.91
N LEU A 171 -3.49 2.72 -3.98
CA LEU A 171 -4.69 2.24 -4.66
C LEU A 171 -4.39 1.93 -6.13
N ARG A 172 -3.71 2.83 -6.86
CA ARG A 172 -3.30 2.60 -8.26
C ARG A 172 -2.57 1.26 -8.44
N LEU A 173 -1.63 0.95 -7.55
CA LEU A 173 -0.82 -0.26 -7.61
C LEU A 173 -1.56 -1.53 -7.21
N LYS A 174 -2.50 -1.48 -6.26
CA LYS A 174 -3.13 -2.68 -5.68
C LYS A 174 -4.59 -2.91 -6.08
N VAL A 175 -5.30 -1.88 -6.53
CA VAL A 175 -6.68 -1.97 -7.02
C VAL A 175 -6.71 -2.17 -8.52
N TRP A 176 -5.84 -1.49 -9.27
CA TRP A 176 -5.82 -1.54 -10.73
C TRP A 176 -4.69 -2.42 -11.31
N GLY A 177 -3.76 -2.88 -10.48
CA GLY A 177 -2.69 -3.78 -10.89
C GLY A 177 -2.59 -4.98 -9.95
N ASN A 178 -2.07 -6.07 -10.46
CA ASN A 178 -1.73 -7.26 -9.67
C ASN A 178 -0.28 -7.71 -9.89
N VAL A 179 0.51 -6.96 -10.67
CA VAL A 179 1.90 -7.27 -11.03
C VAL A 179 2.81 -6.10 -10.70
N THR A 180 4.00 -6.40 -10.17
CA THR A 180 5.05 -5.44 -9.84
C THR A 180 5.80 -4.94 -11.07
N LEU A 181 6.45 -3.79 -10.94
CA LEU A 181 7.21 -3.18 -12.04
C LEU A 181 8.26 -4.12 -12.66
N TYR A 182 8.97 -4.91 -11.85
CA TYR A 182 9.99 -5.83 -12.37
C TYR A 182 9.37 -6.94 -13.22
N GLN A 183 8.25 -7.52 -12.77
CA GLN A 183 7.55 -8.51 -13.56
C GLN A 183 6.93 -7.88 -14.82
N GLN A 184 6.44 -6.64 -14.77
CA GLN A 184 6.01 -5.90 -15.97
C GLN A 184 7.16 -5.75 -16.99
N MET A 185 8.35 -5.36 -16.54
CA MET A 185 9.53 -5.25 -17.43
C MET A 185 9.91 -6.61 -18.03
N GLY A 186 9.85 -7.69 -17.25
CA GLY A 186 10.05 -9.04 -17.78
C GLY A 186 9.00 -9.42 -18.84
N ARG A 187 7.74 -9.06 -18.62
CA ARG A 187 6.64 -9.25 -19.59
C ARG A 187 6.87 -8.45 -20.87
N LEU A 188 7.40 -7.22 -20.79
CA LEU A 188 7.77 -6.45 -21.98
C LEU A 188 8.77 -7.21 -22.87
N VAL A 189 9.86 -7.68 -22.26
CA VAL A 189 10.91 -8.42 -23.00
C VAL A 189 10.35 -9.68 -23.64
N LEU A 190 9.60 -10.50 -22.87
CA LEU A 190 8.95 -11.70 -23.39
C LEU A 190 7.96 -11.39 -24.52
N GLY A 191 7.20 -10.30 -24.39
CA GLY A 191 6.27 -9.84 -25.41
C GLY A 191 6.95 -9.48 -26.72
N LEU A 192 8.02 -8.68 -26.65
CA LEU A 192 8.79 -8.27 -27.84
C LEU A 192 9.46 -9.46 -28.54
N VAL A 193 10.08 -10.37 -27.77
CA VAL A 193 10.73 -11.58 -28.32
C VAL A 193 9.69 -12.48 -29.01
N SER A 194 8.54 -12.71 -28.38
CA SER A 194 7.47 -13.53 -28.96
C SER A 194 6.86 -12.91 -30.21
N LEU A 195 6.69 -11.58 -30.25
CA LEU A 195 6.22 -10.88 -31.44
C LEU A 195 7.22 -10.92 -32.59
N PHE A 196 8.52 -10.75 -32.29
CA PHE A 196 9.56 -10.92 -33.29
C PHE A 196 9.52 -12.34 -33.89
N ALA A 197 9.47 -13.36 -33.04
CA ALA A 197 9.34 -14.75 -33.48
C ALA A 197 8.07 -14.99 -34.31
N ALA A 198 6.93 -14.41 -33.92
CA ALA A 198 5.67 -14.50 -34.66
C ALA A 198 5.81 -13.90 -36.07
N LEU A 199 6.35 -12.69 -36.18
CA LEU A 199 6.55 -11.99 -37.46
C LEU A 199 7.53 -12.75 -38.35
N THR A 200 8.68 -13.19 -37.81
CA THR A 200 9.67 -13.95 -38.58
C THR A 200 9.10 -15.27 -39.07
N THR A 201 8.38 -16.01 -38.23
CA THR A 201 7.72 -17.28 -38.63
C THR A 201 6.63 -17.02 -39.68
N SER A 202 5.87 -15.93 -39.54
CA SER A 202 4.83 -15.54 -40.50
C SER A 202 5.41 -15.31 -41.89
N LEU A 203 6.45 -14.47 -41.97
CA LEU A 203 7.13 -14.18 -43.23
C LEU A 203 7.80 -15.43 -43.80
N SER A 204 8.40 -16.27 -42.96
CA SER A 204 9.01 -17.54 -43.38
C SER A 204 7.97 -18.47 -44.02
N PHE A 205 6.78 -18.62 -43.44
CA PHE A 205 5.72 -19.44 -44.04
C PHE A 205 5.18 -18.88 -45.35
N ILE A 206 5.13 -17.55 -45.49
CA ILE A 206 4.77 -16.89 -46.75
C ILE A 206 5.81 -17.22 -47.83
N PHE A 207 7.10 -17.06 -47.52
CA PHE A 207 8.19 -17.26 -48.46
C PHE A 207 8.51 -18.72 -48.77
N LEU A 208 8.20 -19.65 -47.86
CA LEU A 208 8.33 -21.09 -48.11
C LEU A 208 7.14 -21.66 -48.90
N GLY A 209 6.11 -20.86 -49.17
CA GLY A 209 4.97 -21.29 -49.98
C GLY A 209 3.97 -22.19 -49.26
N TYR A 210 3.92 -22.15 -47.92
CA TYR A 210 2.90 -22.89 -47.16
C TYR A 210 1.48 -22.41 -47.52
N PRO A 211 0.44 -23.26 -47.41
CA PRO A 211 -0.93 -22.84 -47.67
C PRO A 211 -1.38 -21.68 -46.76
N GLN A 212 -2.22 -20.79 -47.29
CA GLN A 212 -2.75 -19.61 -46.59
C GLN A 212 -3.46 -19.96 -45.28
N TRP A 213 -4.25 -21.04 -45.30
CA TRP A 213 -5.07 -21.50 -44.19
C TRP A 213 -4.57 -22.86 -43.69
N GLY A 214 -4.83 -23.17 -42.41
CA GLY A 214 -4.34 -24.39 -41.77
C GLY A 214 -2.99 -24.18 -41.08
N THR A 215 -1.87 -24.51 -41.74
CA THR A 215 -0.53 -24.48 -41.12
C THR A 215 -0.14 -23.09 -40.62
N ARG A 216 -0.43 -22.03 -41.39
CA ARG A 216 -0.13 -20.65 -40.99
C ARG A 216 -0.96 -20.15 -39.81
N PHE A 217 -2.15 -20.73 -39.59
CA PHE A 217 -3.01 -20.29 -38.49
C PHE A 217 -2.40 -20.57 -37.12
N TRP A 218 -1.47 -21.52 -37.00
CA TRP A 218 -0.72 -21.79 -35.76
C TRP A 218 0.13 -20.62 -35.26
N ILE A 219 0.42 -19.63 -36.12
CA ILE A 219 1.10 -18.37 -35.75
C ILE A 219 0.25 -17.55 -34.77
N LEU A 220 -1.06 -17.83 -34.66
CA LEU A 220 -1.91 -17.25 -33.62
C LEU A 220 -1.32 -17.38 -32.22
N LEU A 221 -0.67 -18.51 -31.90
CA LEU A 221 -0.10 -18.74 -30.58
C LEU A 221 1.05 -17.76 -30.23
N PRO A 222 2.13 -17.63 -31.03
CA PRO A 222 3.19 -16.67 -30.71
C PRO A 222 2.72 -15.21 -30.81
N PHE A 223 1.75 -14.87 -31.67
CA PHE A 223 1.12 -13.55 -31.66
C PHE A 223 0.37 -13.30 -30.35
N TRP A 224 -0.44 -14.27 -29.92
CA TRP A 224 -1.21 -14.16 -28.69
C TRP A 224 -0.33 -14.06 -27.46
N ILE A 225 0.71 -14.90 -27.35
CA ILE A 225 1.69 -14.80 -26.27
C ILE A 225 2.35 -13.40 -26.28
N GLY A 226 2.76 -12.90 -27.45
CA GLY A 226 3.37 -11.59 -27.59
C GLY A 226 2.46 -10.45 -27.12
N ILE A 227 1.25 -10.39 -27.66
CA ILE A 227 0.25 -9.36 -27.37
C ILE A 227 -0.19 -9.43 -25.90
N TYR A 228 -0.44 -10.63 -25.37
CA TYR A 228 -0.81 -10.83 -23.97
C TYR A 228 0.25 -10.26 -23.01
N ASN A 229 1.53 -10.55 -23.27
CA ASN A 229 2.62 -10.05 -22.43
C ASN A 229 2.79 -8.52 -22.56
N LEU A 230 2.61 -7.93 -23.74
CA LEU A 230 2.61 -6.47 -23.91
C LEU A 230 1.43 -5.79 -23.20
N LEU A 231 0.21 -6.31 -23.34
CA LEU A 231 -0.96 -5.78 -22.64
C LEU A 231 -0.78 -5.84 -21.11
N THR A 232 -0.19 -6.93 -20.61
CA THR A 232 0.15 -7.09 -19.19
C THR A 232 1.18 -6.03 -18.75
N PHE A 233 2.19 -5.74 -19.58
CA PHE A 233 3.16 -4.68 -19.32
C PHE A 233 2.50 -3.30 -19.24
N PHE A 234 1.70 -2.91 -20.24
CA PHE A 234 1.09 -1.58 -20.30
C PHE A 234 0.07 -1.34 -19.19
N THR A 235 -0.64 -2.38 -18.78
CA THR A 235 -1.73 -2.25 -17.80
C THR A 235 -1.32 -2.57 -16.37
N GLY A 236 -0.19 -3.27 -16.16
CA GLY A 236 0.21 -3.80 -14.86
C GLY A 236 -0.74 -4.87 -14.30
N LEU A 237 -1.60 -5.42 -15.16
CA LEU A 237 -2.60 -6.42 -14.83
C LEU A 237 -2.34 -7.68 -15.65
N ASP A 238 -2.06 -8.78 -14.96
CA ASP A 238 -1.96 -10.11 -15.53
C ASP A 238 -3.28 -10.86 -15.32
N PRO A 239 -4.05 -11.09 -16.41
CA PRO A 239 -5.34 -11.74 -16.33
C PRO A 239 -5.32 -13.18 -15.81
N LEU A 240 -4.26 -13.94 -16.08
CA LEU A 240 -4.17 -15.35 -15.70
C LEU A 240 -3.97 -15.47 -14.19
N TRP A 241 -3.10 -14.64 -13.60
CA TRP A 241 -2.93 -14.59 -12.15
C TRP A 241 -4.22 -14.22 -11.41
N VAL A 242 -5.03 -13.34 -11.97
CA VAL A 242 -6.32 -12.96 -11.37
C VAL A 242 -7.36 -14.05 -11.54
N LEU A 243 -7.63 -14.49 -12.78
CA LEU A 243 -8.78 -15.33 -13.10
C LEU A 243 -8.58 -16.80 -12.69
N LEU A 244 -7.37 -17.34 -12.88
CA LEU A 244 -7.10 -18.76 -12.58
C LEU A 244 -6.65 -18.96 -11.14
N PHE A 245 -5.80 -18.07 -10.63
CA PHE A 245 -5.15 -18.27 -9.34
C PHE A 245 -5.70 -17.38 -8.22
N ASN A 246 -6.50 -16.36 -8.54
CA ASN A 246 -6.97 -15.35 -7.59
C ASN A 246 -5.81 -14.73 -6.77
N LYS A 247 -4.69 -14.44 -7.43
CA LYS A 247 -3.45 -13.92 -6.84
C LYS A 247 -3.11 -12.50 -7.31
N SER A 248 -2.54 -11.74 -6.39
CA SER A 248 -1.93 -10.43 -6.64
C SER A 248 -0.55 -10.38 -6.02
N GLU A 249 0.42 -9.91 -6.79
CA GLU A 249 1.81 -9.83 -6.40
C GLU A 249 2.02 -8.69 -5.38
N THR A 250 2.65 -9.00 -4.25
CA THR A 250 3.00 -8.03 -3.21
C THR A 250 4.36 -7.42 -3.46
N THR A 251 5.37 -8.28 -3.56
CA THR A 251 6.74 -8.00 -3.98
C THR A 251 7.09 -9.00 -5.08
N THR A 252 8.15 -8.75 -5.84
CA THR A 252 8.48 -9.59 -7.00
C THR A 252 8.57 -11.08 -6.63
N PHE A 253 7.75 -11.90 -7.29
CA PHE A 253 7.47 -13.32 -7.07
C PHE A 253 6.91 -13.73 -5.69
N LYS A 254 6.38 -12.79 -4.91
CA LYS A 254 5.59 -13.08 -3.70
C LYS A 254 4.15 -12.68 -3.91
N PHE A 255 3.22 -13.59 -3.64
CA PHE A 255 1.81 -13.43 -3.99
C PHE A 255 0.91 -13.49 -2.76
N ASN A 256 -0.08 -12.59 -2.72
CA ASN A 256 -1.20 -12.65 -1.80
C ASN A 256 -2.48 -13.06 -2.54
N SER A 257 -3.36 -13.78 -1.86
CA SER A 257 -4.70 -14.04 -2.38
C SER A 257 -5.54 -12.76 -2.37
N ILE A 258 -6.31 -12.54 -3.43
CA ILE A 258 -7.21 -11.39 -3.54
C ILE A 258 -8.47 -11.70 -2.71
N LYS A 259 -8.58 -11.05 -1.54
CA LYS A 259 -9.67 -11.25 -0.57
C LYS A 259 -10.64 -10.06 -0.50
N GLN A 260 -10.16 -8.83 -0.75
CA GLN A 260 -11.03 -7.66 -0.74
C GLN A 260 -12.06 -7.72 -1.88
N PRO A 261 -13.38 -7.77 -1.59
CA PRO A 261 -14.41 -8.06 -2.61
C PRO A 261 -14.48 -7.03 -3.74
N GLN A 262 -14.40 -5.74 -3.41
CA GLN A 262 -14.47 -4.65 -4.40
C GLN A 262 -13.30 -4.70 -5.37
N VAL A 263 -12.09 -4.92 -4.85
CA VAL A 263 -10.86 -5.06 -5.64
C VAL A 263 -10.94 -6.29 -6.53
N LYS A 264 -11.46 -7.41 -6.00
CA LYS A 264 -11.66 -8.64 -6.77
C LYS A 264 -12.59 -8.40 -7.96
N ARG A 265 -13.71 -7.70 -7.77
CA ARG A 265 -14.66 -7.38 -8.85
C ARG A 265 -14.00 -6.52 -9.94
N ILE A 266 -13.25 -5.50 -9.57
CA ILE A 266 -12.53 -4.62 -10.50
C ILE A 266 -11.49 -5.40 -11.30
N LEU A 267 -10.64 -6.18 -10.62
CA LEU A 267 -9.58 -6.94 -11.26
C LEU A 267 -10.14 -8.02 -12.21
N ILE A 268 -11.18 -8.76 -11.81
CA ILE A 268 -11.82 -9.77 -12.66
C ILE A 268 -12.39 -9.13 -13.92
N SER A 269 -13.18 -8.07 -13.79
CA SER A 269 -13.81 -7.40 -14.92
C SER A 269 -12.77 -6.91 -15.93
N ARG A 270 -11.72 -6.24 -15.47
CA ARG A 270 -10.64 -5.75 -16.34
C ARG A 270 -9.81 -6.89 -16.94
N SER A 271 -9.59 -7.97 -16.20
CA SER A 271 -8.84 -9.14 -16.69
C SER A 271 -9.56 -9.82 -17.85
N ILE A 272 -10.89 -9.95 -17.77
CA ILE A 272 -11.71 -10.49 -18.87
C ILE A 272 -11.59 -9.61 -20.11
N TRP A 273 -11.76 -8.29 -19.95
CA TRP A 273 -11.64 -7.34 -21.06
C TRP A 273 -10.26 -7.37 -21.72
N LEU A 274 -9.19 -7.44 -20.92
CA LEU A 274 -7.82 -7.54 -21.44
C LEU A 274 -7.59 -8.83 -22.23
N LEU A 275 -8.13 -9.97 -21.77
CA LEU A 275 -8.02 -11.23 -22.51
C LEU A 275 -8.79 -11.18 -23.83
N ILE A 276 -10.02 -10.65 -23.82
CA ILE A 276 -10.84 -10.50 -25.04
C ILE A 276 -10.10 -9.62 -26.05
N ILE A 277 -9.63 -8.44 -25.64
CA ILE A 277 -8.88 -7.53 -26.51
C ILE A 277 -7.61 -8.19 -27.02
N GLY A 278 -6.85 -8.87 -26.15
CA GLY A 278 -5.63 -9.58 -26.54
C GLY A 278 -5.89 -10.64 -27.60
N ILE A 279 -6.93 -11.47 -27.42
CA ILE A 279 -7.32 -12.50 -28.40
C ILE A 279 -7.75 -11.86 -29.72
N ILE A 280 -8.58 -10.81 -29.69
CA ILE A 280 -9.05 -10.12 -30.91
C ILE A 280 -7.88 -9.55 -31.70
N ILE A 281 -6.96 -8.83 -31.06
CA ILE A 281 -5.78 -8.27 -31.74
C ILE A 281 -4.93 -9.40 -32.35
N SER A 282 -4.76 -10.50 -31.63
CA SER A 282 -3.97 -11.64 -32.10
C SER A 282 -4.60 -12.34 -33.31
N ILE A 283 -5.93 -12.49 -33.31
CA ILE A 283 -6.69 -13.02 -34.44
C ILE A 283 -6.55 -12.09 -35.64
N ILE A 284 -6.71 -10.78 -35.47
CA ILE A 284 -6.56 -9.80 -36.54
C ILE A 284 -5.16 -9.88 -37.16
N CYS A 285 -4.10 -9.86 -36.34
CA CYS A 285 -2.73 -10.01 -36.81
C CYS A 285 -2.54 -11.32 -37.60
N THR A 286 -3.08 -12.44 -37.08
CA THR A 286 -2.96 -13.74 -37.74
C THR A 286 -3.70 -13.77 -39.08
N ILE A 287 -4.92 -13.23 -39.15
CA ILE A 287 -5.72 -13.18 -40.38
C ILE A 287 -4.97 -12.39 -41.46
N ILE A 288 -4.35 -11.26 -41.10
CA ILE A 288 -3.56 -10.44 -42.03
C ILE A 288 -2.46 -11.30 -42.69
N PHE A 289 -1.66 -12.04 -41.91
CA PHE A 289 -0.57 -12.85 -42.45
C PHE A 289 -1.04 -14.13 -43.17
N CYS A 290 -2.14 -14.73 -42.74
CA CYS A 290 -2.75 -15.89 -43.42
C CYS A 290 -3.34 -15.51 -44.78
N ALA A 291 -3.93 -14.31 -44.90
CA ALA A 291 -4.55 -13.84 -46.13
C ALA A 291 -3.54 -13.53 -47.25
N ILE A 292 -2.28 -13.25 -46.93
CA ILE A 292 -1.23 -12.94 -47.92
C ILE A 292 -0.93 -14.18 -48.78
N PRO A 293 -1.04 -14.10 -50.12
CA PRO A 293 -0.70 -15.21 -51.01
C PRO A 293 0.74 -15.71 -50.81
N PRO A 294 0.99 -17.04 -50.87
CA PRO A 294 2.34 -17.58 -50.87
C PRO A 294 3.15 -17.03 -52.05
N HIS A 295 4.40 -16.66 -51.80
CA HIS A 295 5.36 -16.32 -52.83
C HIS A 295 6.67 -17.03 -52.54
N ARG A 296 6.97 -18.09 -53.30
CA ARG A 296 8.22 -18.83 -53.12
C ARG A 296 9.39 -17.99 -53.64
N LEU A 297 10.34 -17.67 -52.76
CA LEU A 297 11.61 -17.02 -53.14
C LEU A 297 12.51 -17.99 -53.91
#